data_AF-A0A2N0VNF9-F1
#
_entry.id   AF-A0A2N0VNF9-F1
#
_cell.length_a   1.000
_cell.length_b   1.000
_cell.length_c   1.000
_cell.angle_alpha   90.00
_cell.angle_beta   90.00
_cell.angle_gamma   90.00
#
_symmetry.space_group_name_H-M   'P 1'
#
loop_
_entity.id
_entity.type
_entity.pdbx_description
1 polymer ?
#
loop_
_entity_poly.entity_id
_entity_poly.type
_entity_poly.pdbx_seq_one_letter_code
_entity_poly.pdbx_strand_id
1 'polypeptide(L)'
;MPELQLIKPSIEYKTDILSYRADFAVNNEIIHGSSSLHNFDTFDHWLERIQDGEILDRLPEGFVPSTQFLCINEDQKIVGMIHIRHYLNDYLNNVGGISVIK
;
A
#
# COMPACT_ATOMS: atom_id res chain seq x y z
N MET A 1 -13.05 15.11 15.19
CA MET A 1 -12.64 14.12 14.16
C MET A 1 -11.28 13.62 14.59
N PRO A 2 -11.01 12.31 14.60
CA PRO A 2 -9.68 11.80 14.95
C PRO A 2 -8.66 12.39 13.98
N GLU A 3 -7.49 12.79 14.49
CA GLU A 3 -6.40 13.25 13.64
C GLU A 3 -5.79 12.03 12.93
N LEU A 4 -5.67 12.13 11.61
CA LEU A 4 -5.13 11.06 10.76
C LEU A 4 -3.89 11.58 10.03
N GLN A 5 -2.84 10.76 10.02
CA GLN A 5 -1.58 11.08 9.37
C GLN A 5 -1.22 9.97 8.37
N LEU A 6 -0.66 10.38 7.23
CA LEU A 6 -0.11 9.46 6.24
C LEU A 6 1.40 9.42 6.38
N ILE A 7 1.93 8.24 6.66
CA ILE A 7 3.35 7.99 6.84
C ILE A 7 3.84 6.94 5.83
N LYS A 8 5.11 7.01 5.45
CA LYS A 8 5.72 5.96 4.63
C LYS A 8 5.98 4.72 5.48
N PRO A 9 5.71 3.50 4.98
CA PRO A 9 6.13 2.28 5.66
C PRO A 9 7.65 2.24 5.79
N SER A 10 8.11 1.78 6.94
CA SER A 10 9.53 1.56 7.24
C SER A 10 9.65 0.30 8.10
N ILE A 11 10.88 -0.14 8.34
CA ILE A 11 11.16 -1.26 9.23
C ILE A 11 10.64 -1.03 10.67
N GLU A 12 10.51 0.22 11.10
CA GLU A 12 10.02 0.59 12.44
C GLU A 12 8.57 0.16 12.66
N TYR A 13 7.77 0.12 11.59
CA TYR A 13 6.37 -0.28 11.61
C TYR A 13 6.14 -1.77 11.32
N LYS A 14 7.20 -2.59 11.24
CA LYS A 14 7.10 -4.02 10.87
C LYS A 14 6.12 -4.78 11.75
N THR A 15 6.24 -4.61 13.07
CA THR A 15 5.37 -5.30 14.04
C THR A 15 3.91 -4.88 13.87
N ASP A 16 3.64 -3.59 13.74
CA ASP A 16 2.29 -3.07 13.59
C ASP A 16 1.64 -3.50 12.27
N ILE A 17 2.40 -3.47 11.17
CA ILE A 17 1.93 -3.92 9.85
C ILE A 17 1.60 -5.42 9.86
N LEU A 18 2.42 -6.24 10.52
CA LEU A 18 2.17 -7.68 10.63
C LEU A 18 0.99 -7.99 11.55
N SER A 19 0.82 -7.24 12.65
CA SER A 19 -0.36 -7.35 13.50
C SER A 19 -1.62 -6.97 12.72
N TYR A 20 -1.59 -5.84 12.02
CA TYR A 20 -2.67 -5.38 11.16
C TYR A 20 -3.00 -6.42 10.08
N ARG A 21 -1.99 -7.06 9.45
CA ARG A 21 -2.20 -8.18 8.52
C ARG A 21 -2.90 -9.36 9.17
N ALA A 22 -2.52 -9.73 10.38
CA ALA A 22 -3.08 -10.87 11.09
C ALA A 22 -4.58 -10.65 11.41
N ASP A 23 -4.97 -9.44 11.80
CA ASP A 23 -6.37 -9.11 12.11
C ASP A 23 -7.32 -9.36 10.92
N PHE A 24 -6.89 -9.01 9.70
CA PHE A 24 -7.66 -9.29 8.49
C PHE A 24 -7.65 -10.77 8.11
N ALA A 25 -6.53 -11.46 8.33
CA ALA A 25 -6.41 -12.89 8.05
C ALA A 25 -7.35 -13.73 8.94
N VAL A 26 -7.53 -13.36 10.21
CA VAL A 26 -8.46 -14.02 11.14
C VAL A 26 -9.90 -13.97 10.62
N ASN A 27 -10.28 -12.89 9.97
CA ASN A 27 -11.61 -12.70 9.39
C ASN A 27 -11.72 -13.18 7.93
N ASN A 28 -10.65 -13.76 7.38
CA ASN A 28 -10.55 -14.14 5.97
C ASN A 28 -10.82 -12.96 5.00
N GLU A 29 -10.39 -11.77 5.41
CA GLU A 29 -10.54 -10.51 4.68
C GLU A 29 -9.25 -10.12 3.95
N ILE A 30 -9.40 -9.28 2.92
CA ILE A 30 -8.27 -8.76 2.14
C ILE A 30 -8.03 -7.31 2.53
N ILE A 31 -6.76 -6.94 2.74
CA ILE A 31 -6.38 -5.55 2.96
C ILE A 31 -6.27 -4.84 1.62
N HIS A 32 -7.24 -4.00 1.29
CA HIS A 32 -7.17 -3.09 0.14
C HIS A 32 -6.14 -1.98 0.37
N GLY A 33 -5.53 -1.48 -0.72
CA GLY A 33 -4.55 -0.38 -0.64
C GLY A 33 -3.21 -0.74 0.02
N SER A 34 -2.93 -2.03 0.22
CA SER A 34 -1.73 -2.54 0.92
C SER A 34 -0.61 -3.00 0.00
N SER A 35 -0.63 -2.65 -1.29
CA SER A 35 0.28 -3.24 -2.29
C SER A 35 0.29 -4.77 -2.25
N SER A 36 -0.88 -5.37 -2.05
CA SER A 36 -1.07 -6.82 -1.94
C SER A 36 -0.28 -7.47 -0.80
N LEU A 37 -0.17 -6.81 0.35
CA LEU A 37 0.58 -7.29 1.53
C LEU A 37 0.29 -8.76 1.89
N HIS A 38 -0.95 -9.21 1.73
CA HIS A 38 -1.37 -10.59 2.00
C HIS A 38 -0.69 -11.64 1.11
N ASN A 39 -0.21 -11.28 -0.07
CA ASN A 39 0.41 -12.17 -1.05
C ASN A 39 1.93 -12.35 -0.84
N PHE A 40 2.52 -11.69 0.15
CA PHE A 40 3.95 -11.79 0.43
C PHE A 40 4.23 -12.74 1.59
N ASP A 41 5.23 -13.60 1.42
CA ASP A 41 5.68 -14.53 2.47
C ASP A 41 6.37 -13.79 3.63
N THR A 42 7.13 -12.73 3.31
CA THR A 42 7.89 -11.96 4.30
C THR A 42 7.61 -10.47 4.18
N PHE A 43 7.68 -9.78 5.33
CA PHE A 43 7.59 -8.32 5.38
C PHE A 43 8.70 -7.65 4.57
N ASP A 44 9.91 -8.19 4.63
CA ASP A 44 11.08 -7.56 4.02
C ASP A 44 10.96 -7.57 2.48
N HIS A 45 10.45 -8.66 1.90
CA HIS A 45 10.18 -8.72 0.45
C HIS A 45 9.04 -7.77 0.03
N TRP A 46 7.99 -7.63 0.87
CA TRP A 46 6.95 -6.63 0.63
C TRP A 46 7.49 -5.20 0.69
N LEU A 47 8.33 -4.89 1.68
CA LEU A 47 8.95 -3.58 1.86
C LEU A 47 9.88 -3.23 0.68
N GLU A 48 10.69 -4.18 0.22
CA GLU A 48 11.51 -4.02 -0.98
C GLU A 48 10.65 -3.74 -2.22
N ARG A 49 9.56 -4.50 -2.40
CA ARG A 49 8.66 -4.32 -3.54
C ARG A 49 8.03 -2.93 -3.59
N ILE A 50 7.66 -2.35 -2.45
CA ILE A 50 7.09 -0.99 -2.42
C ILE A 50 8.16 0.07 -2.65
N GLN A 51 9.40 -0.14 -2.21
CA GLN A 51 10.53 0.77 -2.44
C GLN A 51 10.93 0.80 -3.93
N ASP A 52 11.05 -0.37 -4.56
CA ASP A 52 11.24 -0.48 -6.00
C ASP A 52 10.06 0.10 -6.78
N GLY A 53 8.86 0.02 -6.18
CA GLY A 53 7.64 0.65 -6.66
C GLY A 53 7.73 2.15 -6.89
N GLU A 54 8.66 2.84 -6.23
CA GLU A 54 8.87 4.29 -6.36
C GLU A 54 9.83 4.66 -7.50
N ILE A 55 10.58 3.69 -8.05
CA ILE A 55 11.67 3.93 -9.00
C ILE A 55 11.28 3.35 -10.36
N LEU A 56 11.02 4.23 -11.34
CA LEU A 56 10.55 3.83 -12.67
C LEU A 56 11.44 2.75 -13.33
N ASP A 57 12.76 2.90 -13.25
CA ASP A 57 13.72 1.99 -13.90
C ASP A 57 13.74 0.58 -13.29
N ARG A 58 13.15 0.38 -12.10
CA ARG A 58 13.06 -0.93 -11.42
C ARG A 58 11.70 -1.60 -11.63
N LEU A 59 10.78 -0.93 -12.32
CA LEU A 59 9.45 -1.45 -12.57
C LEU A 59 9.43 -2.38 -13.78
N PRO A 60 8.62 -3.46 -13.75
CA PRO A 60 8.32 -4.22 -14.95
C PRO A 60 7.61 -3.35 -15.99
N GLU A 61 7.73 -3.73 -17.25
CA GLU A 61 7.04 -3.05 -18.34
C GLU A 61 5.52 -2.97 -18.08
N GLY A 62 4.93 -1.80 -18.35
CA GLY A 62 3.50 -1.55 -18.13
C GLY A 62 3.11 -1.15 -16.71
N PHE A 63 4.04 -1.14 -15.75
CA PHE A 63 3.80 -0.58 -14.42
C PHE A 63 4.12 0.91 -14.36
N VAL A 64 3.53 1.59 -13.37
CA VAL A 64 3.76 3.01 -13.10
C VAL A 64 4.28 3.19 -11.67
N PRO A 65 5.16 4.18 -11.44
CA PRO A 65 5.61 4.56 -10.11
C PRO A 65 4.43 4.77 -9.15
N SER A 66 4.65 4.37 -7.91
CA SER A 66 3.63 4.39 -6.89
C SER A 66 4.22 4.50 -5.50
N THR A 67 3.48 5.10 -4.58
CA THR A 67 3.88 5.21 -3.18
C THR A 67 2.87 4.52 -2.29
N GLN A 68 3.37 3.71 -1.36
CA GLN A 68 2.59 3.12 -0.28
C GLN A 68 2.63 4.04 0.94
N PHE A 69 1.48 4.24 1.57
CA PHE A 69 1.32 4.92 2.85
C PHE A 69 0.61 4.03 3.86
N LEU A 70 0.93 4.22 5.13
CA LEU A 70 0.11 3.80 6.26
C LEU A 70 -0.71 5.00 6.71
N CYS A 71 -1.98 4.79 7.03
CA CYS A 71 -2.81 5.77 7.70
C CYS A 71 -2.78 5.45 9.19
N ILE A 72 -2.25 6.38 10.00
CA ILE A 72 -2.16 6.24 11.45
C ILE A 72 -3.05 7.26 12.15
N ASN A 73 -3.57 6.89 13.32
CA ASN A 73 -4.31 7.79 14.20
C ASN A 73 -3.38 8.43 15.27
N GLU A 74 -3.96 9.26 16.12
CA GLU A 74 -3.31 9.90 17.28
C GLU A 74 -2.62 8.93 18.27
N ASP A 75 -3.09 7.68 18.36
CA ASP A 75 -2.48 6.62 19.18
C ASP A 75 -1.33 5.87 18.46
N GLN A 76 -0.88 6.36 17.30
CA GLN A 76 0.10 5.69 16.43
C GLN A 76 -0.35 4.32 15.91
N LYS A 77 -1.67 4.05 15.89
CA LYS A 77 -2.22 2.78 15.37
C LYS A 77 -2.52 2.90 13.90
N ILE A 78 -2.17 1.85 13.15
CA ILE A 78 -2.56 1.71 11.74
C ILE A 78 -4.07 1.50 11.66
N VAL A 79 -4.76 2.41 10.98
CA VAL A 79 -6.21 2.35 10.72
C VAL A 79 -6.53 2.14 9.24
N GLY A 80 -5.51 2.08 8.39
CA GLY A 80 -5.67 1.84 6.96
C GLY A 80 -4.35 1.86 6.19
N MET A 81 -4.41 1.47 4.94
CA MET A 81 -3.28 1.49 4.00
C MET A 81 -3.73 2.13 2.70
N ILE A 82 -2.85 2.94 2.09
CA ILE A 82 -3.15 3.66 0.86
C ILE A 82 -2.02 3.43 -0.14
N HIS A 83 -2.37 3.03 -1.36
CA HIS A 83 -1.41 2.85 -2.45
C HIS A 83 -1.76 3.82 -3.58
N ILE A 84 -0.87 4.78 -3.84
CA ILE A 84 -1.10 5.86 -4.81
C ILE A 84 -0.22 5.63 -6.03
N ARG A 85 -0.83 5.55 -7.22
CA ARG A 85 -0.12 5.61 -8.50
C ARG A 85 0.20 7.06 -8.84
N HIS A 86 1.41 7.34 -9.30
CA HIS A 86 1.84 8.71 -9.60
C HIS A 86 1.23 9.25 -10.90
N TYR A 87 0.83 8.35 -11.80
CA TYR A 87 0.05 8.65 -12.99
C TYR A 87 -0.70 7.41 -13.47
N LEU A 88 -1.64 7.59 -14.40
CA LEU A 88 -2.33 6.50 -15.09
C LEU A 88 -1.70 6.34 -16.48
N ASN A 89 -1.35 5.11 -16.86
CA ASN A 89 -0.98 4.78 -18.23
C ASN A 89 -2.22 4.39 -19.05
N ASP A 90 -2.05 4.10 -20.34
CA ASP A 90 -3.18 3.77 -21.24
C ASP A 90 -4.02 2.59 -20.74
N TYR A 91 -3.39 1.59 -20.12
CA TYR A 91 -4.12 0.49 -19.50
C TYR A 91 -4.96 0.98 -18.31
N LEU A 92 -4.35 1.70 -17.36
CA LEU A 92 -5.02 2.18 -16.16
C LEU A 92 -6.11 3.22 -16.44
N ASN A 93 -6.00 3.98 -17.52
CA ASN A 93 -7.05 4.89 -17.99
C ASN A 93 -8.33 4.14 -18.41
N ASN A 94 -8.19 2.91 -18.90
CA ASN A 94 -9.30 2.09 -19.37
C ASN A 94 -9.74 1.04 -18.35
N VAL A 95 -8.87 0.67 -17.41
CA VAL A 95 -9.09 -0.39 -16.42
C VAL A 95 -8.56 0.05 -15.06
N GLY A 96 -9.45 0.33 -14.10
CA GLY A 96 -9.10 0.38 -12.68
C GLY A 96 -8.27 1.58 -12.19
N GLY A 97 -7.87 2.53 -13.04
CA GLY A 97 -7.71 3.91 -12.58
C GLY A 97 -9.06 4.32 -12.01
N ILE A 98 -9.09 4.90 -10.80
CA ILE A 98 -10.34 5.41 -10.23
C ILE A 98 -10.93 6.41 -11.24
N SER A 99 -11.87 5.93 -12.07
CA SER A 99 -12.62 6.75 -13.01
C SER A 99 -13.74 7.39 -12.20
N VAL A 100 -13.34 8.38 -11.41
CA VAL A 100 -14.19 9.45 -10.91
C VAL A 100 -13.52 10.67 -11.54
N ILE A 101 -13.88 11.11 -12.73
CA ILE A 101 -15.06 11.92 -13.03
C ILE A 101 -15.38 11.76 -14.54
N LYS A 102 -16.59 11.31 -14.86
CA LYS A 102 -17.34 11.78 -16.02
C LYS A 102 -18.75 12.13 -15.55
#